data_AF-A0A914D2E3-F1
#
_entry.id   AF-A0A914D2E3-F1
#
_cell.length_a   1.000
_cell.length_b   1.000
_cell.length_c   1.000
_cell.angle_alpha   90.00
_cell.angle_beta   90.00
_cell.angle_gamma   90.00
#
_symmetry.space_group_name_H-M   'P 1'
#
loop_
_entity.id
_entity.type
_entity.pdbx_description
1 polymer ?
#
loop_
_entity_poly.entity_id
_entity_poly.type
_entity_poly.pdbx_seq_one_letter_code
_entity_poly.pdbx_strand_id
1 'polypeptide(L)'
;MGHVDSKFVNSDLKPSEVTETPWVYEKNDELEKKFNPGKDFGKWTMYFSIDEIDQKWFEARLAYNAKKLPGISDMKVKTAYKSEDDPANYSTTKVIIFYCGPASDEEKMLIIGRNLVQEIPYTDKFGWIYYKSDRQTFQGSRKTGNKKNHLYKLPVPRKTVEGNHENFPPLIPFNDLGTTSRPALPDISPVPNVSTTVEDKSDSQNSFFDTQVDRQAFVQITRSQSQDSKDSKDSFYDPKVDEILQQAFEQAEKERSQKK
;
A
#
# COMPACT_ATOMS: atom_id res chain seq x y z
N MET A 1 21.47 -21.93 17.14
CA MET A 1 20.93 -20.91 16.22
C MET A 1 20.10 -21.66 15.19
N GLY A 2 18.77 -21.56 15.26
CA GLY A 2 17.88 -22.25 14.32
C GLY A 2 17.88 -21.54 12.97
N HIS A 3 18.19 -22.27 11.90
CA HIS A 3 17.89 -21.82 10.55
C HIS A 3 16.37 -21.76 10.43
N VAL A 4 15.83 -20.54 10.40
CA VAL A 4 14.45 -20.32 9.99
C VAL A 4 14.47 -20.49 8.48
N ASP A 5 13.94 -21.61 7.98
CA ASP A 5 13.69 -21.82 6.57
C ASP A 5 12.68 -20.75 6.12
N SER A 6 13.21 -19.61 5.71
CA SER A 6 12.49 -18.62 4.92
C SER A 6 11.93 -19.39 3.73
N LYS A 7 10.61 -19.62 3.70
CA LYS A 7 9.93 -20.05 2.48
C LYS A 7 10.22 -18.95 1.46
N PHE A 8 11.23 -19.16 0.64
CA PHE A 8 11.63 -18.24 -0.42
C PHE A 8 10.46 -18.15 -1.41
N VAL A 9 9.56 -17.22 -1.12
CA VAL A 9 8.85 -16.42 -2.11
C VAL A 9 9.92 -15.91 -3.07
N ASN A 10 9.58 -15.78 -4.35
CA ASN A 10 10.44 -15.53 -5.53
C ASN A 10 11.43 -14.34 -5.50
N SER A 11 11.94 -13.95 -4.33
CA SER A 11 12.65 -12.73 -4.02
C SER A 11 14.10 -12.72 -4.48
N ASP A 12 14.74 -13.90 -4.60
CA ASP A 12 16.10 -14.04 -5.16
C ASP A 12 16.13 -13.89 -6.69
N LEU A 13 14.98 -13.82 -7.35
CA LEU A 13 14.92 -13.60 -8.79
C LEU A 13 15.32 -12.15 -9.12
N LYS A 14 16.00 -12.00 -10.24
CA LYS A 14 16.30 -10.70 -10.86
C LYS A 14 15.06 -10.16 -11.57
N PRO A 15 14.45 -9.06 -11.12
CA PRO A 15 13.22 -8.56 -11.74
C PRO A 15 13.34 -8.27 -13.24
N SER A 16 14.53 -7.92 -13.73
CA SER A 16 14.79 -7.69 -15.16
C SER A 16 14.71 -8.95 -16.03
N GLU A 17 14.91 -10.13 -15.44
CA GLU A 17 14.93 -11.42 -16.14
C GLU A 17 13.59 -12.18 -16.01
N VAL A 18 12.74 -11.80 -15.06
CA VAL A 18 11.43 -12.45 -14.83
C VAL A 18 10.39 -11.94 -15.82
N THR A 19 9.85 -12.85 -16.64
CA THR A 19 8.88 -12.50 -17.71
C THR A 19 7.52 -13.17 -17.54
N GLU A 20 7.41 -14.13 -16.62
CA GLU A 20 6.26 -15.00 -16.42
C GLU A 20 5.24 -14.41 -15.43
N THR A 21 5.73 -13.60 -14.48
CA THR A 21 4.89 -12.99 -13.44
C THR A 21 5.16 -11.49 -13.39
N PRO A 22 4.14 -10.65 -13.13
CA PRO A 22 4.31 -9.20 -13.06
C PRO A 22 5.03 -8.69 -11.81
N TRP A 23 5.15 -9.52 -10.77
CA TRP A 23 5.63 -9.10 -9.46
C TRP A 23 6.51 -10.16 -8.80
N VAL A 24 7.61 -9.69 -8.23
CA VAL A 24 8.43 -10.42 -7.25
C VAL A 24 8.19 -9.81 -5.88
N TYR A 25 8.10 -10.64 -4.85
CA TYR A 25 7.74 -10.23 -3.49
C TYR A 25 8.83 -10.59 -2.48
N GLU A 26 9.02 -9.74 -1.47
CA GLU A 26 9.81 -10.03 -0.27
C GLU A 26 8.91 -9.79 0.95
N LYS A 27 8.75 -10.82 1.78
CA LYS A 27 7.80 -10.83 2.90
C LYS A 27 8.43 -11.39 4.15
N ASN A 28 8.04 -10.85 5.30
CA ASN A 28 8.43 -11.37 6.60
C ASN A 28 7.21 -11.36 7.51
N ASP A 29 6.71 -12.56 7.86
CA ASP A 29 5.50 -12.73 8.65
C ASP A 29 5.55 -12.01 10.02
N GLU A 30 6.73 -11.87 10.63
CA GLU A 30 6.89 -11.14 11.89
C GLU A 30 6.71 -9.63 11.69
N LEU A 31 7.31 -9.08 10.63
CA LEU A 31 7.20 -7.66 10.29
C LEU A 31 5.79 -7.32 9.81
N GLU A 32 5.17 -8.20 9.04
CA GLU A 32 3.78 -8.06 8.61
C GLU A 32 2.87 -8.01 9.84
N LYS A 33 2.95 -8.98 10.76
CA LYS A 33 2.13 -8.94 11.99
C LYS A 33 2.39 -7.69 12.84
N LYS A 34 3.63 -7.22 12.89
CA LYS A 34 4.04 -6.06 13.70
C LYS A 34 3.57 -4.73 13.11
N PHE A 35 3.71 -4.56 11.80
CA PHE A 35 3.51 -3.27 11.13
C PHE A 35 2.23 -3.22 10.29
N ASN A 36 1.55 -4.34 10.10
CA ASN A 36 0.29 -4.46 9.37
C ASN A 36 -0.87 -5.03 10.25
N PRO A 37 -1.28 -4.36 11.34
CA PRO A 37 -2.36 -4.86 12.19
C PRO A 37 -3.77 -4.63 11.62
N GLY A 38 -3.95 -4.09 10.40
CA GLY A 38 -5.28 -3.69 9.93
C GLY A 38 -5.38 -3.23 8.47
N LYS A 39 -6.50 -2.57 8.13
CA LYS A 39 -6.87 -2.22 6.74
C LYS A 39 -6.38 -0.84 6.26
N ASP A 40 -5.81 -0.02 7.15
CA ASP A 40 -5.39 1.35 6.83
C ASP A 40 -3.90 1.40 6.46
N PHE A 41 -3.52 0.85 5.31
CA PHE A 41 -2.13 0.87 4.86
C PHE A 41 -1.98 1.62 3.54
N GLY A 42 -0.73 1.85 3.17
CA GLY A 42 -0.34 2.43 1.90
C GLY A 42 1.05 2.00 1.52
N LYS A 43 1.64 2.76 0.60
CA LYS A 43 2.91 2.39 -0.01
C LYS A 43 3.73 3.59 -0.44
N TRP A 44 5.02 3.49 -0.20
CA TRP A 44 6.04 4.29 -0.88
C TRP A 44 6.43 3.61 -2.19
N THR A 45 6.66 4.40 -3.24
CA THR A 45 7.07 3.87 -4.55
C THR A 45 8.33 4.55 -5.04
N MET A 46 9.32 3.76 -5.45
CA MET A 46 10.55 4.23 -6.10
C MET A 46 10.63 3.66 -7.52
N TYR A 47 10.99 4.50 -8.48
CA TYR A 47 11.08 4.14 -9.90
C TYR A 47 12.54 4.11 -10.37
N PHE A 48 12.97 2.98 -10.91
CA PHE A 48 14.34 2.77 -11.38
C PHE A 48 14.35 2.39 -12.86
N SER A 49 15.46 2.64 -13.54
CA SER A 49 15.65 2.08 -14.87
C SER A 49 15.75 0.55 -14.80
N ILE A 50 15.42 -0.13 -15.89
CA ILE A 50 15.56 -1.59 -15.96
C ILE A 50 17.02 -2.05 -15.75
N ASP A 51 18.00 -1.22 -16.11
CA ASP A 51 19.43 -1.53 -15.93
C ASP A 51 19.86 -1.46 -14.45
N GLU A 52 19.13 -0.70 -13.62
CA GLU A 52 19.42 -0.52 -12.19
C GLU A 52 18.53 -1.39 -11.28
N ILE A 53 17.42 -1.93 -11.80
CA ILE A 53 16.36 -2.50 -10.96
C ILE A 53 16.82 -3.73 -10.16
N ASP A 54 17.67 -4.59 -10.74
CA ASP A 54 18.12 -5.80 -10.07
C ASP A 54 19.02 -5.47 -8.88
N GLN A 55 19.95 -4.54 -9.08
CA GLN A 55 20.83 -4.05 -8.02
C GLN A 55 20.02 -3.36 -6.92
N LYS A 56 19.05 -2.51 -7.29
CA LYS A 56 18.21 -1.79 -6.33
C LYS A 56 17.27 -2.71 -5.57
N TRP A 57 16.75 -3.74 -6.22
CA TRP A 57 15.96 -4.78 -5.56
C TRP A 57 16.82 -5.56 -4.56
N PHE A 58 18.02 -5.99 -4.97
CA PHE A 58 18.95 -6.67 -4.08
C PHE A 58 19.32 -5.83 -2.85
N GLU A 59 19.66 -4.56 -3.03
CA GLU A 59 19.93 -3.60 -1.93
C GLU A 59 18.73 -3.48 -0.98
N ALA A 60 17.53 -3.30 -1.53
CA ALA A 60 16.31 -3.20 -0.75
C ALA A 60 16.05 -4.45 0.10
N ARG A 61 16.22 -5.64 -0.49
CA ARG A 61 16.06 -6.92 0.23
C ARG A 61 17.06 -7.08 1.36
N LEU A 62 18.33 -6.76 1.12
CA LEU A 62 19.35 -6.81 2.16
C LEU A 62 19.02 -5.88 3.32
N ALA A 63 18.62 -4.64 3.03
CA ALA A 63 18.22 -3.67 4.05
C ALA A 63 16.98 -4.14 4.84
N TYR A 64 15.99 -4.70 4.14
CA TYR A 64 14.76 -5.24 4.75
C TYR A 64 15.05 -6.43 5.66
N ASN A 65 15.81 -7.42 5.19
CA ASN A 65 16.17 -8.61 5.95
C ASN A 65 17.08 -8.29 7.14
N ALA A 66 17.92 -7.26 7.02
CA ALA A 66 18.72 -6.72 8.11
C ALA A 66 17.91 -5.82 9.08
N LYS A 67 16.59 -5.70 8.91
CA LYS A 67 15.69 -4.85 9.72
C LYS A 67 16.08 -3.37 9.73
N LYS A 68 16.73 -2.89 8.67
CA LYS A 68 17.13 -1.47 8.50
C LYS A 68 16.03 -0.58 7.92
N LEU A 69 14.91 -1.17 7.50
CA LEU A 69 13.74 -0.45 6.99
C LEU A 69 12.60 -0.46 8.03
N PRO A 70 12.73 0.24 9.17
CA PRO A 70 11.73 0.18 10.23
C PRO A 70 10.38 0.73 9.74
N GLY A 71 9.32 -0.04 9.99
CA GLY A 71 7.95 0.32 9.60
C GLY A 71 7.52 -0.18 8.22
N ILE A 72 8.43 -0.74 7.42
CA ILE A 72 8.06 -1.47 6.20
C ILE A 72 7.58 -2.88 6.58
N SER A 73 6.39 -3.26 6.12
CA SER A 73 5.77 -4.55 6.41
C SER A 73 6.03 -5.62 5.36
N ASP A 74 6.09 -5.22 4.09
CA ASP A 74 6.46 -6.05 2.95
C ASP A 74 6.94 -5.17 1.79
N MET A 75 7.52 -5.83 0.78
CA MET A 75 7.96 -5.16 -0.44
C MET A 75 7.65 -6.00 -1.67
N LYS A 76 7.50 -5.33 -2.81
CA LYS A 76 7.44 -5.99 -4.12
C LYS A 76 8.02 -5.14 -5.21
N VAL A 77 8.43 -5.78 -6.30
CA VAL A 77 9.03 -5.13 -7.46
C VAL A 77 8.37 -5.60 -8.75
N LYS A 78 8.11 -4.65 -9.65
CA LYS A 78 7.59 -4.93 -11.00
C LYS A 78 8.70 -5.56 -11.83
N THR A 79 8.37 -6.64 -12.53
CA THR A 79 9.30 -7.43 -13.34
C THR A 79 9.36 -6.98 -14.81
N ALA A 80 10.10 -7.72 -15.63
CA ALA A 80 10.13 -7.59 -17.09
C ALA A 80 8.91 -8.20 -17.81
N TYR A 81 7.91 -8.70 -17.06
CA TYR A 81 6.62 -9.10 -17.59
C TYR A 81 6.00 -8.01 -18.48
N LYS A 82 5.56 -8.42 -19.68
CA LYS A 82 4.86 -7.56 -20.63
C LYS A 82 3.36 -7.79 -20.48
N SER A 83 2.61 -6.81 -19.96
CA SER A 83 1.14 -6.83 -20.10
C SER A 83 0.74 -6.12 -21.38
N GLU A 84 -0.35 -6.58 -22.01
CA GLU A 84 -0.97 -5.89 -23.15
C GLU A 84 -1.37 -4.46 -22.81
N ASP A 85 -1.70 -4.21 -21.54
CA ASP A 85 -2.08 -2.90 -21.01
C ASP A 85 -0.88 -1.99 -20.67
N ASP A 86 0.36 -2.48 -20.71
CA ASP A 86 1.53 -1.65 -20.39
C ASP A 86 1.85 -0.74 -21.59
N PRO A 87 1.72 0.59 -21.47
CA PRO A 87 2.08 1.49 -22.56
C PRO A 87 3.55 1.28 -22.93
N ALA A 88 3.89 1.36 -24.23
CA ALA A 88 5.24 1.07 -24.74
C ALA A 88 6.40 1.75 -23.95
N ASN A 89 6.14 2.92 -23.35
CA ASN A 89 7.10 3.68 -22.54
C ASN A 89 7.31 3.17 -21.10
N TYR A 90 6.49 2.25 -20.58
CA TYR A 90 6.70 1.62 -19.26
C TYR A 90 7.70 0.46 -19.32
N SER A 91 8.24 0.15 -20.50
CA SER A 91 9.23 -0.91 -20.67
C SER A 91 10.57 -0.59 -19.97
N THR A 92 10.97 0.68 -19.93
CA THR A 92 12.32 1.08 -19.46
C THR A 92 12.40 1.40 -17.97
N THR A 93 11.26 1.60 -17.31
CA THR A 93 11.19 1.99 -15.90
C THR A 93 10.43 0.94 -15.10
N LYS A 94 11.01 0.47 -13.99
CA LYS A 94 10.41 -0.49 -13.06
C LYS A 94 10.21 0.16 -11.70
N VAL A 95 9.28 -0.38 -10.92
CA VAL A 95 8.88 0.18 -9.63
C VAL A 95 9.13 -0.81 -8.50
N ILE A 96 9.74 -0.35 -7.42
CA ILE A 96 9.76 -1.03 -6.12
C ILE A 96 8.72 -0.35 -5.22
N ILE A 97 7.89 -1.17 -4.59
CA ILE A 97 6.80 -0.76 -3.72
C ILE A 97 7.12 -1.24 -2.30
N PHE A 98 7.09 -0.33 -1.35
CA PHE A 98 7.34 -0.57 0.07
C PHE A 98 6.06 -0.30 0.84
N TYR A 99 5.42 -1.33 1.38
CA TYR A 99 4.17 -1.18 2.09
C TYR A 99 4.41 -0.83 3.57
N CYS A 100 3.60 0.08 4.08
CA CYS A 100 3.65 0.50 5.48
C CYS A 100 2.32 1.12 5.93
N GLY A 101 2.18 1.33 7.25
CA GLY A 101 1.01 1.96 7.83
C GLY A 101 1.12 2.27 9.33
N PRO A 102 0.05 2.83 9.94
CA PRO A 102 -1.20 3.17 9.28
C PRO A 102 -1.09 4.41 8.38
N ALA A 103 -1.88 4.47 7.29
CA ALA A 103 -1.79 5.55 6.32
C ALA A 103 -2.32 6.90 6.82
N SER A 104 -3.12 6.90 7.89
CA SER A 104 -3.64 8.10 8.56
C SER A 104 -2.62 8.82 9.45
N ASP A 105 -1.50 8.17 9.81
CA ASP A 105 -0.46 8.73 10.67
C ASP A 105 0.64 9.39 9.82
N GLU A 106 0.44 10.67 9.50
CA GLU A 106 1.36 11.44 8.65
C GLU A 106 2.78 11.48 9.20
N GLU A 107 2.94 11.76 10.49
CA GLU A 107 4.26 11.87 11.12
C GLU A 107 5.04 10.56 10.97
N LYS A 108 4.39 9.44 11.29
CA LYS A 108 4.99 8.11 11.13
C LYS A 108 5.33 7.81 9.67
N MET A 109 4.45 8.12 8.72
CA MET A 109 4.72 7.87 7.30
C MET A 109 5.90 8.69 6.80
N LEU A 110 6.03 9.96 7.21
CA LEU A 110 7.18 10.79 6.87
C LEU A 110 8.47 10.27 7.48
N ILE A 111 8.46 9.77 8.72
CA ILE A 111 9.63 9.13 9.35
C ILE A 111 10.05 7.88 8.56
N ILE A 112 9.10 6.99 8.24
CA ILE A 112 9.36 5.78 7.45
C ILE A 112 9.96 6.14 6.09
N GLY A 113 9.36 7.11 5.40
CA GLY A 113 9.84 7.54 4.09
C GLY A 113 11.24 8.15 4.11
N ARG A 114 11.61 8.88 5.18
CA ARG A 114 12.97 9.42 5.35
C ARG A 114 13.99 8.29 5.57
N ASN A 115 13.67 7.34 6.45
CA ASN A 115 14.53 6.17 6.69
C ASN A 115 14.73 5.37 5.41
N LEU A 116 13.67 5.22 4.61
CA LEU A 116 13.73 4.54 3.32
C LEU A 116 14.70 5.22 2.35
N VAL A 117 14.64 6.55 2.20
CA VAL A 117 15.53 7.32 1.31
C VAL A 117 16.99 7.31 1.81
N GLN A 118 17.20 7.21 3.12
CA GLN A 118 18.54 7.10 3.71
C GLN A 118 19.18 5.74 3.42
N GLU A 119 18.43 4.65 3.54
CA GLU A 119 18.94 3.29 3.35
C GLU A 119 19.03 2.90 1.86
N ILE A 120 18.14 3.44 1.03
CA ILE A 120 18.10 3.15 -0.41
C ILE A 120 18.26 4.47 -1.15
N PRO A 121 19.50 4.85 -1.52
CA PRO A 121 19.77 6.07 -2.27
C PRO A 121 18.92 6.13 -3.53
N TYR A 122 18.08 7.16 -3.62
CA TYR A 122 17.07 7.34 -4.65
C TYR A 122 17.13 8.75 -5.22
N THR A 123 16.97 8.84 -6.54
CA THR A 123 16.84 10.12 -7.25
C THR A 123 15.65 10.06 -8.18
N ASP A 124 14.93 11.16 -8.31
CA ASP A 124 13.76 11.26 -9.18
C ASP A 124 13.87 12.48 -10.10
N LYS A 125 13.25 12.42 -11.28
CA LYS A 125 13.24 13.56 -12.22
C LYS A 125 12.66 14.83 -11.60
N PHE A 126 11.62 14.70 -10.78
CA PHE A 126 10.93 15.80 -10.13
C PHE A 126 11.50 16.11 -8.74
N GLY A 127 12.37 15.24 -8.22
CA GLY A 127 12.96 15.35 -6.89
C GLY A 127 11.96 14.99 -5.78
N TRP A 128 11.05 14.04 -6.05
CA TRP A 128 10.10 13.57 -5.05
C TRP A 128 9.98 12.05 -5.03
N ILE A 129 9.82 11.49 -3.84
CA ILE A 129 9.22 10.17 -3.63
C ILE A 129 7.79 10.36 -3.12
N TYR A 130 6.87 9.49 -3.55
CA TYR A 130 5.45 9.63 -3.25
C TYR A 130 4.95 8.47 -2.40
N TYR A 131 4.07 8.80 -1.46
CA TYR A 131 3.27 7.84 -0.70
C TYR A 131 1.82 7.90 -1.17
N LYS A 132 1.20 6.73 -1.31
CA LYS A 132 -0.22 6.60 -1.66
C LYS A 132 -0.89 5.60 -0.73
N SER A 133 -2.06 5.95 -0.19
CA SER A 133 -2.85 4.98 0.57
C SER A 133 -3.55 3.99 -0.36
N ASP A 134 -3.82 2.79 0.14
CA ASP A 134 -4.56 1.81 -0.65
C ASP A 134 -6.00 2.24 -0.89
N ARG A 135 -6.61 2.99 0.04
CA ARG A 135 -7.91 3.65 -0.16
C ARG A 135 -7.91 4.57 -1.40
N GLN A 136 -6.86 5.37 -1.61
CA GLN A 136 -6.72 6.19 -2.82
C GLN A 136 -6.50 5.34 -4.08
N THR A 137 -6.04 4.10 -3.95
CA THR A 137 -5.91 3.17 -5.08
C THR A 137 -7.28 2.62 -5.47
N PHE A 138 -8.11 2.26 -4.50
CA PHE A 138 -9.48 1.77 -4.73
C PHE A 138 -10.43 2.81 -5.32
N GLN A 139 -10.29 4.09 -4.94
CA GLN A 139 -11.13 5.18 -5.45
C GLN A 139 -10.86 5.55 -6.93
N GLY A 140 -9.91 4.87 -7.58
CA GLY A 140 -9.53 5.14 -8.97
C GLY A 140 -8.44 6.21 -9.12
N SER A 141 -7.74 6.15 -10.26
CA SER A 141 -6.65 7.06 -10.61
C SER A 141 -7.17 8.33 -11.31
N ARG A 142 -6.28 9.21 -11.79
CA ARG A 142 -6.63 10.43 -12.56
C ARG A 142 -7.67 10.23 -13.67
N LYS A 143 -7.82 9.01 -14.22
CA LYS A 143 -8.89 8.68 -15.17
C LYS A 143 -10.30 8.92 -14.60
N THR A 144 -10.47 8.93 -13.28
CA THR A 144 -11.73 9.25 -12.58
C THR A 144 -11.82 10.72 -12.14
N GLY A 145 -10.91 11.60 -12.57
CA GLY A 145 -10.92 13.03 -12.26
C GLY A 145 -10.23 13.42 -10.94
N ASN A 146 -9.65 12.48 -10.21
CA ASN A 146 -8.91 12.79 -8.99
C ASN A 146 -7.57 13.50 -9.31
N LYS A 147 -7.48 14.79 -8.96
CA LYS A 147 -6.30 15.63 -9.24
C LYS A 147 -5.09 15.28 -8.37
N LYS A 148 -5.30 14.69 -7.18
CA LYS A 148 -4.22 14.33 -6.23
C LYS A 148 -4.07 12.82 -6.13
N ASN A 149 -3.01 12.29 -6.75
CA ASN A 149 -2.69 10.86 -6.76
C ASN A 149 -1.59 10.48 -5.74
N HIS A 150 -1.50 11.21 -4.64
CA HIS A 150 -0.61 10.91 -3.50
C HIS A 150 -1.24 11.47 -2.22
N LEU A 151 -0.83 10.93 -1.07
CA LEU A 151 -1.19 11.45 0.24
C LEU A 151 -0.03 12.25 0.84
N TYR A 152 1.18 11.69 0.78
CA TYR A 152 2.41 12.34 1.24
C TYR A 152 3.48 12.31 0.14
N LYS A 153 4.49 13.17 0.27
CA LYS A 153 5.68 13.17 -0.57
C LYS A 153 6.89 13.67 0.21
N LEU A 154 8.07 13.16 -0.12
CA LEU A 154 9.33 13.59 0.48
C LEU A 154 10.30 14.07 -0.61
N PRO A 155 11.08 15.13 -0.35
CA PRO A 155 12.08 15.61 -1.29
C PRO A 155 13.20 14.58 -1.42
N VAL A 156 13.67 14.36 -2.64
CA VAL A 156 14.85 13.54 -2.96
C VAL A 156 15.71 14.27 -3.99
N PRO A 157 17.01 13.94 -4.12
CA PRO A 157 17.86 14.55 -5.13
C PRO A 157 17.26 14.40 -6.53
N ARG A 158 17.36 15.46 -7.34
CA ARG A 158 16.91 15.43 -8.72
C ARG A 158 17.89 14.66 -9.59
N LYS A 159 17.39 13.81 -10.48
CA LYS A 159 18.21 13.22 -11.54
C LYS A 159 18.58 14.33 -12.53
N THR A 160 19.81 14.82 -12.47
CA THR A 160 20.31 15.80 -13.42
C THR A 160 20.41 15.13 -14.78
N VAL A 161 19.75 15.71 -15.78
CA VAL A 161 19.87 15.30 -17.18
C VAL A 161 21.26 15.73 -17.63
N GLU A 162 22.24 14.87 -17.38
CA GLU A 162 23.65 14.98 -17.77
C GLU A 162 24.40 16.26 -17.35
N GLY A 163 25.29 16.14 -16.35
CA GLY A 163 26.53 16.93 -16.33
C GLY A 163 26.83 17.81 -15.12
N ASN A 164 25.85 18.25 -14.33
CA ASN A 164 26.11 19.15 -13.20
C ASN A 164 25.47 18.64 -11.91
N HIS A 165 26.28 18.07 -11.00
CA HIS A 165 25.87 17.80 -9.63
C HIS A 165 25.60 19.12 -8.91
N GLU A 166 24.33 19.53 -8.82
CA GLU A 166 23.96 20.58 -7.89
C GLU A 166 24.03 20.03 -6.46
N ASN A 167 24.90 20.64 -5.65
CA ASN A 167 25.06 20.34 -4.23
C ASN A 167 23.74 20.62 -3.50
N PHE A 168 22.94 19.59 -3.26
CA PHE A 168 21.84 19.68 -2.30
C PHE A 168 22.40 19.87 -0.89
N PRO A 169 21.75 20.69 -0.04
CA PRO A 169 22.11 20.75 1.36
C PRO A 169 22.06 19.34 1.95
N PRO A 170 23.07 18.95 2.76
CA PRO A 170 23.10 17.65 3.40
C PRO A 170 21.79 17.44 4.16
N LEU A 171 21.19 16.25 4.02
CA LEU A 171 20.09 15.84 4.88
C LEU A 171 20.57 15.98 6.33
N ILE A 172 19.87 16.81 7.12
CA ILE A 172 20.24 17.07 8.51
C ILE A 172 20.23 15.71 9.23
N PRO A 173 21.35 15.27 9.83
CA PRO A 173 21.41 14.01 10.56
C PRO A 173 20.36 14.00 11.68
N PHE A 174 19.57 12.93 11.75
CA PHE A 174 18.45 12.81 12.70
C PHE A 174 18.89 12.82 14.18
N ASN A 175 20.17 12.63 14.48
CA ASN A 175 20.68 12.70 15.85
C ASN A 175 20.54 14.09 16.49
N ASP A 176 20.19 15.12 15.70
CA ASP A 176 20.03 16.50 16.16
C ASP A 176 18.56 16.95 16.26
N LEU A 177 17.59 16.07 15.96
CA LEU A 177 16.23 16.23 16.47
C LEU A 177 16.25 15.76 17.92
N GLY A 178 16.70 16.69 18.76
CA GLY A 178 16.93 16.49 20.17
C GLY A 178 15.83 15.64 20.80
N THR A 179 16.27 14.83 21.76
CA THR A 179 15.50 14.55 22.96
C THR A 179 15.07 15.91 23.54
N THR A 180 14.04 16.53 22.96
CA THR A 180 13.32 17.59 23.61
C THR A 180 12.76 16.90 24.83
N SER A 181 13.42 17.18 25.96
CA SER A 181 12.88 16.98 27.28
C SER A 181 11.42 17.35 27.20
N ARG A 182 10.57 16.34 27.27
CA ARG A 182 9.13 16.46 27.42
C ARG A 182 8.91 17.60 28.42
N PRO A 183 8.23 18.71 28.06
CA PRO A 183 7.94 19.74 29.04
C PRO A 183 7.27 19.05 30.21
N ALA A 184 7.81 19.27 31.42
CA ALA A 184 7.24 18.74 32.63
C ALA A 184 5.74 19.10 32.59
N LEU A 185 4.90 18.06 32.66
CA LEU A 185 3.48 18.27 32.87
C LEU A 185 3.33 19.21 34.07
N PRO A 186 2.50 20.26 33.98
CA PRO A 186 2.20 21.06 35.15
C PRO A 186 1.72 20.12 36.26
N ASP A 187 2.26 20.31 37.45
CA ASP A 187 1.86 19.58 38.65
C ASP A 187 0.38 19.86 38.91
N ILE A 188 -0.47 18.90 38.51
CA ILE A 188 -1.91 18.96 38.78
C ILE A 188 -2.08 18.45 40.20
N SER A 189 -1.96 19.36 41.16
CA SER A 189 -2.37 19.12 42.54
C SER A 189 -3.81 18.55 42.58
N PRO A 190 -4.08 17.57 43.46
CA PRO A 190 -5.35 16.85 43.48
C PRO A 190 -6.51 17.79 43.78
N VAL A 191 -7.48 17.82 42.86
CA VAL A 191 -8.76 18.51 43.05
C VAL A 191 -9.54 17.78 44.15
N PRO A 192 -10.10 18.49 45.16
CA PRO A 192 -10.90 17.87 46.19
C PRO A 192 -12.17 17.22 45.60
N ASN A 193 -12.42 16.02 46.11
CA ASN A 193 -13.50 15.12 45.74
C ASN A 193 -14.87 15.79 45.99
N VAL A 194 -15.56 16.18 44.92
CA VAL A 194 -16.97 16.60 45.00
C VAL A 194 -17.83 15.36 44.76
N SER A 195 -18.42 14.83 45.83
CA SER A 195 -19.47 13.83 45.76
C SER A 195 -20.71 14.43 45.10
N THR A 196 -20.92 14.10 43.83
CA THR A 196 -22.21 14.31 43.17
C THR A 196 -22.88 12.96 43.04
N THR A 197 -23.90 12.74 43.87
CA THR A 197 -24.92 11.70 43.69
C THR A 197 -25.61 11.92 42.34
N VAL A 198 -25.53 10.95 41.43
CA VAL A 198 -26.33 10.94 40.20
C VAL A 198 -27.17 9.69 40.19
N GLU A 199 -28.47 9.93 40.04
CA GLU A 199 -29.57 8.99 39.99
C GLU A 199 -29.44 8.00 38.84
N ASP A 200 -29.80 6.77 39.16
CA ASP A 200 -30.02 5.65 38.25
C ASP A 200 -31.23 5.93 37.34
N LYS A 201 -31.02 5.98 36.02
CA LYS A 201 -32.10 5.85 35.02
C LYS A 201 -31.60 5.04 33.81
N SER A 202 -31.98 3.76 33.87
CA SER A 202 -32.52 2.90 32.81
C SER A 202 -32.51 3.37 31.34
N ASP A 203 -32.18 2.39 30.50
CA ASP A 203 -32.67 2.14 29.14
C ASP A 203 -32.26 3.08 28.00
N SER A 204 -31.41 2.56 27.11
CA SER A 204 -31.80 2.43 25.69
C SER A 204 -30.79 1.59 24.91
N GLN A 205 -31.34 0.59 24.23
CA GLN A 205 -30.71 -0.14 23.14
C GLN A 205 -30.45 0.80 21.95
N ASN A 206 -29.31 0.63 21.29
CA ASN A 206 -29.09 0.98 19.87
C ASN A 206 -28.01 0.02 19.36
N SER A 207 -28.37 -1.14 18.77
CA SER A 207 -28.64 -1.34 17.33
C SER A 207 -27.55 -0.68 16.47
N PHE A 208 -26.50 -1.42 16.11
CA PHE A 208 -26.43 -2.24 14.90
C PHE A 208 -26.82 -1.42 13.66
N PHE A 209 -25.85 -0.70 13.09
CA PHE A 209 -26.05 -0.10 11.77
C PHE A 209 -25.97 -1.19 10.70
N ASP A 210 -27.13 -1.33 10.08
CA ASP A 210 -27.59 -2.21 9.04
C ASP A 210 -26.86 -1.97 7.70
N THR A 211 -26.19 -3.01 7.21
CA THR A 211 -25.52 -3.05 5.89
C THR A 211 -26.47 -3.60 4.82
N GLN A 212 -27.53 -2.87 4.48
CA GLN A 212 -28.44 -3.27 3.40
C GLN A 212 -28.51 -2.31 2.21
N VAL A 213 -27.92 -1.10 2.28
CA VAL A 213 -28.04 -0.12 1.17
C VAL A 213 -26.93 -0.26 0.11
N ASP A 214 -25.77 -0.84 0.44
CA ASP A 214 -24.63 -0.91 -0.51
C ASP A 214 -24.63 -2.11 -1.47
N ARG A 215 -25.61 -3.02 -1.39
CA ARG A 215 -25.67 -4.19 -2.29
C ARG A 215 -26.41 -3.95 -3.60
N GLN A 216 -27.29 -2.95 -3.66
CA GLN A 216 -28.03 -2.66 -4.90
C GLN A 216 -27.21 -1.86 -5.93
N ALA A 217 -26.17 -1.14 -5.49
CA ALA A 217 -25.27 -0.43 -6.40
C ALA A 217 -24.37 -1.38 -7.23
N PHE A 218 -24.12 -2.60 -6.74
CA PHE A 218 -23.23 -3.55 -7.42
C PHE A 218 -23.92 -4.34 -8.54
N VAL A 219 -25.24 -4.55 -8.45
CA VAL A 219 -26.02 -5.30 -9.48
C VAL A 219 -26.46 -4.42 -10.65
N GLN A 220 -26.56 -3.10 -10.45
CA GLN A 220 -26.94 -2.17 -11.53
C GLN A 220 -25.75 -1.86 -12.48
N ILE A 221 -24.51 -1.87 -11.98
CA ILE A 221 -23.33 -1.54 -12.79
C ILE A 221 -23.01 -2.64 -13.81
N THR A 222 -23.27 -3.91 -13.48
CA THR A 222 -23.08 -5.04 -14.43
C THR A 222 -24.19 -5.15 -15.48
N ARG A 223 -25.38 -4.60 -15.23
CA ARG A 223 -26.48 -4.63 -16.23
C ARG A 223 -26.37 -3.53 -17.28
N SER A 224 -25.82 -2.37 -16.94
CA SER A 224 -25.70 -1.23 -17.86
C SER A 224 -24.55 -1.30 -18.86
N GLN A 225 -23.65 -2.30 -18.80
CA GLN A 225 -22.58 -2.47 -19.80
C GLN A 225 -22.89 -3.45 -20.93
N SER A 226 -24.07 -4.10 -20.94
CA SER A 226 -24.41 -5.08 -21.99
C SER A 226 -25.28 -4.54 -23.14
N GLN A 227 -25.67 -3.26 -23.14
CA GLN A 227 -26.61 -2.73 -24.14
C GLN A 227 -26.00 -1.87 -25.26
N ASP A 228 -24.74 -1.46 -25.18
CA ASP A 228 -24.14 -0.52 -26.15
C ASP A 228 -22.92 -1.08 -26.90
N SER A 229 -22.96 -2.33 -27.39
CA SER A 229 -22.05 -2.77 -28.45
C SER A 229 -22.71 -3.73 -29.43
N LYS A 230 -23.65 -3.21 -30.21
CA LYS A 230 -23.97 -3.81 -31.52
C LYS A 230 -22.86 -3.36 -32.47
N ASP A 231 -21.98 -4.30 -32.82
CA ASP A 231 -20.99 -4.29 -33.91
C ASP A 231 -19.56 -4.59 -33.45
N SER A 232 -19.36 -5.72 -32.78
CA SER A 232 -18.12 -6.47 -32.92
C SER A 232 -18.41 -7.96 -32.82
N LYS A 233 -18.39 -8.65 -33.97
CA LYS A 233 -18.38 -10.11 -34.04
C LYS A 233 -17.01 -10.57 -33.58
N ASP A 234 -16.93 -10.97 -32.32
CA ASP A 234 -16.06 -12.01 -31.75
C ASP A 234 -16.06 -11.84 -30.23
N SER A 235 -17.16 -12.26 -29.59
CA SER A 235 -17.16 -12.43 -28.14
C SER A 235 -17.18 -13.92 -27.82
N PHE A 236 -16.12 -14.35 -27.14
CA PHE A 236 -15.93 -15.68 -26.54
C PHE A 236 -16.83 -15.81 -25.30
N TYR A 237 -18.12 -15.59 -25.45
CA TYR A 237 -19.09 -15.77 -24.37
C TYR A 237 -19.53 -17.24 -24.34
N ASP A 238 -19.08 -17.98 -23.32
CA ASP A 238 -19.53 -19.35 -23.05
C ASP A 238 -20.71 -19.30 -22.06
N PRO A 239 -21.95 -19.58 -22.50
CA PRO A 239 -23.14 -19.55 -21.64
C PRO A 239 -23.07 -20.55 -20.48
N LYS A 240 -22.13 -21.51 -20.49
CA LYS A 240 -21.91 -22.42 -19.35
C LYS A 240 -21.29 -21.73 -18.14
N VAL A 241 -20.58 -20.62 -18.34
CA VAL A 241 -19.96 -19.87 -17.23
C VAL A 241 -21.03 -19.26 -16.32
N ASP A 242 -22.11 -18.74 -16.90
CA ASP A 242 -23.21 -18.15 -16.13
C ASP A 242 -23.99 -19.22 -15.36
N GLU A 243 -24.16 -20.42 -15.94
CA GLU A 243 -24.80 -21.55 -15.25
C GLU A 243 -23.97 -22.00 -14.02
N ILE A 244 -22.65 -22.07 -14.15
CA ILE A 244 -21.74 -22.42 -13.04
C ILE A 244 -21.79 -21.37 -11.93
N LEU A 245 -21.82 -20.08 -12.28
CA LEU A 245 -21.89 -18.99 -11.30
C LEU A 245 -23.23 -18.99 -10.57
N GLN A 246 -24.33 -19.26 -11.27
CA GLN A 246 -25.67 -19.38 -10.69
C GLN A 246 -25.73 -20.54 -9.67
N GLN A 247 -25.23 -21.72 -10.05
CA GLN A 247 -25.19 -22.90 -9.16
C GLN A 247 -24.32 -22.65 -7.91
N ALA A 248 -23.16 -22.01 -8.07
CA ALA A 248 -22.28 -21.67 -6.96
C ALA A 248 -22.94 -20.69 -5.97
N PHE A 249 -23.73 -19.73 -6.48
CA PHE A 249 -24.45 -18.78 -5.65
C PHE A 249 -25.55 -19.47 -4.83
N GLU A 250 -26.37 -20.31 -5.46
CA GLU A 250 -27.44 -21.06 -4.79
C GLU A 250 -26.89 -21.99 -3.70
N GLN A 251 -25.74 -22.64 -3.96
CA GLN A 251 -25.09 -23.49 -2.98
C GLN A 251 -24.59 -22.70 -1.77
N ALA A 252 -24.00 -21.52 -1.98
CA ALA A 252 -23.54 -20.66 -0.89
C ALA A 252 -24.69 -20.14 -0.01
N GLU A 253 -25.87 -19.86 -0.57
CA GLU A 253 -27.04 -19.47 0.21
C GLU A 253 -27.62 -20.64 1.02
N LYS A 254 -27.59 -21.85 0.46
CA LYS A 254 -28.02 -23.06 1.15
C LYS A 254 -27.14 -23.38 2.36
N GLU A 255 -25.82 -23.25 2.22
CA GLU A 255 -24.86 -23.45 3.32
C GLU A 255 -25.00 -22.39 4.42
N ARG A 256 -25.33 -21.15 4.07
CA ARG A 256 -25.58 -20.07 5.05
C ARG A 256 -26.86 -20.31 5.84
N SER A 257 -27.88 -20.86 5.21
CA SER A 257 -29.17 -21.15 5.86
C SER A 257 -29.08 -22.32 6.83
N GLN A 258 -28.16 -23.27 6.61
CA GLN A 258 -27.91 -24.41 7.50
C GLN A 258 -27.05 -24.07 8.73
N LYS A 259 -26.40 -22.90 8.75
CA LYS A 259 -25.55 -22.44 9.86
C LYS A 259 -26.26 -21.50 10.84
N LYS A 260 -27.55 -21.24 10.63
CA LYS A 260 -28.43 -20.52 11.56
C LYS A 260 -29.33 -21.51 12.27
#